data_AF-A0A969BIR7-F1
#
_entry.id   AF-A0A969BIR7-F1
#
_cell.length_a   1.000
_cell.length_b   1.000
_cell.length_c   1.000
_cell.angle_alpha   90.00
_cell.angle_beta   90.00
_cell.angle_gamma   90.00
#
_symmetry.space_group_name_H-M   'P 1'
#
loop_
_entity.id
_entity.type
_entity.pdbx_description
1 polymer ?
#
loop_
_entity_poly.entity_id
_entity_poly.type
_entity_poly.pdbx_seq_one_letter_code
_entity_poly.pdbx_strand_id
1 'polypeptide(L)'
;MVTYTDWDRGLQLQILSRSSSEGQQVIRKVLDAAGTSFRPERMNVNKNQAENSRYPATPQRENILGESVELPRERPNADVRFRYATMTLHGLKRPIHLYDKTLQLVDCVVR
;
A
#
# COMPACT_ATOMS: atom_id res chain seq x y z
N MET A 1 -8.41 -4.33 0.52
CA MET A 1 -8.01 -3.14 -0.26
C MET A 1 -8.99 -2.01 0.01
N VAL A 2 -8.49 -0.81 0.28
CA VAL A 2 -9.29 0.41 0.38
C VAL A 2 -8.93 1.32 -0.79
N THR A 3 -9.91 1.88 -1.46
CA THR A 3 -9.72 2.78 -2.60
C THR A 3 -10.44 4.10 -2.35
N TYR A 4 -9.89 5.19 -2.85
CA TYR A 4 -10.51 6.51 -2.81
C TYR A 4 -10.34 7.17 -4.17
N THR A 5 -11.45 7.50 -4.82
CA THR A 5 -11.43 8.03 -6.20
C THR A 5 -12.17 9.36 -6.25
N ASP A 6 -11.48 10.39 -6.69
CA ASP A 6 -11.97 11.76 -6.82
C ASP A 6 -11.43 12.37 -8.11
N TRP A 7 -12.16 12.18 -9.19
CA TRP A 7 -11.77 12.65 -10.52
C TRP A 7 -11.76 14.17 -10.65
N ASP A 8 -12.64 14.88 -9.92
CA ASP A 8 -12.70 16.34 -9.93
C ASP A 8 -11.37 16.96 -9.46
N ARG A 9 -10.66 16.25 -8.58
CA ARG A 9 -9.35 16.64 -8.03
C ARG A 9 -8.18 15.85 -8.62
N GLY A 10 -8.44 14.97 -9.59
CA GLY A 10 -7.42 14.11 -10.20
C GLY A 10 -6.80 13.09 -9.23
N LEU A 11 -7.53 12.67 -8.19
CA LEU A 11 -7.04 11.73 -7.18
C LEU A 11 -7.57 10.32 -7.44
N GLN A 12 -6.65 9.35 -7.50
CA GLN A 12 -6.98 7.93 -7.50
C GLN A 12 -6.02 7.20 -6.55
N LEU A 13 -6.51 6.90 -5.35
CA LEU A 13 -5.74 6.23 -4.30
C LEU A 13 -6.15 4.76 -4.19
N GLN A 14 -5.17 3.87 -4.19
CA GLN A 14 -5.35 2.44 -3.95
C GLN A 14 -4.42 1.99 -2.84
N ILE A 15 -5.00 1.61 -1.70
CA ILE A 15 -4.27 1.29 -0.48
C ILE A 15 -4.51 -0.17 -0.11
N LEU A 16 -3.42 -0.93 -0.04
CA LEU A 16 -3.40 -2.29 0.48
C LEU A 16 -3.08 -2.21 1.98
N SER A 17 -4.11 -2.32 2.81
CA SER A 17 -4.01 -2.28 4.27
C SER A 17 -4.62 -3.53 4.90
N ARG A 18 -4.19 -3.89 6.12
CA ARG A 18 -4.71 -5.06 6.85
C ARG A 18 -6.15 -4.85 7.30
N SER A 19 -6.48 -3.62 7.67
CA SER A 19 -7.82 -3.21 8.07
C SER A 19 -8.32 -2.04 7.22
N SER A 20 -9.65 -1.89 7.14
CA SER A 20 -10.28 -0.76 6.47
C SER A 20 -10.00 0.56 7.20
N SER A 21 -9.96 0.53 8.54
CA SER A 21 -9.67 1.71 9.37
C SER A 21 -8.26 2.25 9.16
N GLU A 22 -7.26 1.37 9.08
CA GLU A 22 -5.88 1.74 8.75
C GLU A 22 -5.79 2.38 7.36
N GLY A 23 -6.41 1.77 6.34
CA GLY A 23 -6.45 2.33 4.99
C GLY A 23 -7.11 3.70 4.95
N GLN A 24 -8.20 3.87 5.71
CA GLN A 24 -8.88 5.17 5.84
C GLN A 24 -8.00 6.22 6.52
N GLN A 25 -7.22 5.86 7.55
CA GLN A 25 -6.28 6.78 8.19
C GLN A 25 -5.21 7.26 7.21
N VAL A 26 -4.66 6.36 6.38
CA VAL A 26 -3.68 6.74 5.35
C VAL A 26 -4.30 7.71 4.35
N ILE A 27 -5.49 7.40 3.84
CA ILE A 27 -6.20 8.28 2.89
C ILE A 27 -6.43 9.66 3.51
N ARG A 28 -6.89 9.73 4.76
CA ARG A 28 -7.10 11.01 5.46
C ARG A 28 -5.82 11.84 5.55
N LYS A 29 -4.69 11.22 5.89
CA LYS A 29 -3.39 11.91 5.96
C LYS A 29 -2.94 12.43 4.58
N VAL A 30 -3.17 11.65 3.53
CA VAL A 30 -2.85 12.07 2.15
C VAL A 30 -3.72 13.25 1.73
N LEU A 31 -5.02 13.21 2.02
CA LEU A 31 -5.94 14.30 1.69
C LEU A 31 -5.63 15.57 2.48
N ASP A 32 -5.27 15.43 3.76
CA ASP A 32 -4.84 16.55 4.61
C ASP A 32 -3.58 17.21 4.06
N ALA A 33 -2.57 16.43 3.65
CA ALA A 33 -1.38 16.94 2.97
C ALA A 33 -1.71 17.64 1.63
N ALA A 34 -2.79 17.23 0.96
CA ALA A 34 -3.30 17.85 -0.26
C ALA A 34 -4.28 19.01 0.00
N GLY A 35 -4.50 19.42 1.26
CA GLY A 35 -5.44 20.49 1.63
C GLY A 35 -6.91 20.17 1.30
N THR A 36 -7.27 18.89 1.24
CA THR A 36 -8.59 18.40 0.83
C THR A 36 -9.32 17.71 1.97
N SER A 37 -10.64 17.90 2.05
CA SER A 37 -11.49 17.20 3.00
C SER A 37 -11.83 15.77 2.53
N PHE A 38 -11.87 14.84 3.49
CA PHE A 38 -12.25 13.46 3.24
C PHE A 38 -13.76 13.33 2.98
N ARG A 39 -14.14 12.73 1.85
CA ARG A 39 -15.54 12.44 1.49
C ARG A 39 -15.81 10.93 1.59
N PRO A 40 -16.61 10.45 2.56
CA PRO A 40 -16.86 9.02 2.74
C PRO A 40 -17.45 8.34 1.49
N GLU A 41 -18.30 9.05 0.74
CA GLU A 41 -18.95 8.55 -0.48
C GLU A 41 -17.97 8.12 -1.57
N ARG A 42 -16.74 8.66 -1.56
CA ARG A 42 -15.70 8.39 -2.55
C ARG A 42 -14.78 7.22 -2.15
N MET A 43 -15.01 6.65 -0.97
CA MET A 43 -14.23 5.54 -0.44
C MET A 43 -14.92 4.20 -0.70
N ASN A 44 -14.21 3.26 -1.33
CA ASN A 44 -14.69 1.90 -1.51
C ASN A 44 -13.75 0.90 -0.82
N VAL A 45 -14.34 -0.15 -0.23
CA VAL A 45 -13.60 -1.24 0.41
C VAL A 45 -13.87 -2.53 -0.36
N ASN A 46 -12.80 -3.17 -0.85
CA ASN A 46 -12.86 -4.49 -1.46
C ASN A 46 -12.10 -5.48 -0.57
N LYS A 47 -12.83 -6.44 0.00
CA LYS A 47 -12.30 -7.47 0.91
C LYS A 47 -13.00 -8.80 0.67
N ASN A 48 -12.24 -9.89 0.74
CA ASN A 48 -12.79 -11.24 0.79
C ASN A 48 -13.50 -11.48 2.13
N GLN A 49 -14.75 -11.96 2.10
CA GLN A 49 -15.51 -12.23 3.32
C GLN A 49 -14.85 -13.32 4.20
N ALA A 50 -14.30 -14.37 3.58
CA ALA A 50 -13.58 -15.46 4.24
C ALA A 50 -12.09 -15.46 3.83
N GLU A 51 -11.40 -14.34 4.07
CA GLU A 51 -10.00 -14.14 3.66
C GLU A 51 -9.05 -15.24 4.18
N ASN A 52 -9.16 -15.60 5.47
CA ASN A 52 -8.30 -16.62 6.09
C ASN A 52 -8.48 -18.03 5.49
N SER A 53 -9.67 -18.34 4.96
CA SER A 53 -9.94 -19.62 4.33
C SER A 53 -9.45 -19.66 2.89
N ARG A 54 -9.54 -18.53 2.17
CA ARG A 54 -9.08 -18.43 0.78
C ARG A 54 -7.57 -18.26 0.68
N TYR A 55 -6.96 -17.53 1.60
CA TYR A 55 -5.54 -17.22 1.65
C TYR A 55 -4.99 -17.56 3.05
N PRO A 56 -4.81 -18.86 3.35
CA PRO A 56 -4.32 -19.28 4.66
C PRO A 56 -2.87 -18.82 4.88
N ALA A 57 -2.56 -18.40 6.11
CA ALA A 57 -1.21 -17.98 6.49
C ALA A 57 -0.22 -19.16 6.50
N THR A 58 -0.72 -20.36 6.79
CA THR A 58 0.06 -21.60 6.75
C THR A 58 -0.01 -22.21 5.34
N PRO A 59 1.13 -22.51 4.70
CA PRO A 59 1.14 -23.12 3.38
C PRO A 59 0.51 -24.51 3.44
N GLN A 60 -0.37 -24.80 2.49
CA GLN A 60 -0.98 -26.12 2.34
C GLN A 60 0.02 -27.06 1.67
N ARG A 61 -0.06 -28.36 2.00
CA ARG A 61 0.74 -29.40 1.34
C ARG A 61 -0.16 -30.19 0.42
N GLU A 62 0.33 -30.48 -0.76
CA GLU A 62 -0.34 -31.32 -1.74
C GLU A 62 0.60 -32.45 -2.18
N ASN A 63 0.04 -33.62 -2.42
CA ASN A 63 0.81 -34.75 -2.94
C ASN A 63 0.86 -34.66 -4.47
N ILE A 64 2.05 -34.39 -5.00
CA ILE A 64 2.32 -34.30 -6.44
C ILE A 64 3.27 -35.43 -6.79
N LEU A 65 2.84 -36.35 -7.67
CA LEU A 65 3.64 -37.50 -8.12
C LEU A 65 4.21 -38.37 -6.98
N GLY A 66 3.51 -38.45 -5.84
CA GLY A 66 3.92 -39.24 -4.68
C GLY A 66 4.79 -38.50 -3.66
N GLU A 67 5.20 -37.26 -3.96
CA GLU A 67 5.93 -36.40 -3.04
C GLU A 67 5.02 -35.34 -2.43
N SER A 68 5.17 -35.09 -1.13
CA SER A 68 4.43 -34.04 -0.42
C SER A 68 5.14 -32.71 -0.57
N VAL A 69 4.61 -31.84 -1.42
CA VAL A 69 5.18 -30.53 -1.75
C VAL A 69 4.40 -29.42 -1.03
N GLU A 70 5.13 -28.41 -0.52
CA GLU A 70 4.51 -27.21 0.02
C GLU A 70 4.08 -26.28 -1.13
N LEU A 71 2.80 -25.92 -1.14
CA LEU A 71 2.26 -24.98 -2.11
C LEU A 71 2.74 -23.55 -1.80
N PRO A 72 2.95 -22.72 -2.83
CA PRO A 72 3.33 -21.33 -2.64
C PRO A 72 2.23 -20.56 -1.88
N ARG A 73 2.66 -19.62 -1.04
CA ARG A 73 1.73 -18.76 -0.28
C ARG A 73 1.16 -17.67 -1.18
N GLU A 74 -0.16 -17.64 -1.33
CA GLU A 74 -0.86 -16.56 -2.00
C GLU A 74 -1.13 -15.40 -1.02
N ARG A 75 -0.76 -14.17 -1.42
CA ARG A 75 -1.02 -12.92 -0.68
C ARG A 75 -0.54 -12.93 0.78
N PRO A 76 0.77 -13.10 1.03
CA PRO A 76 1.30 -13.06 2.39
C PRO A 76 1.09 -11.67 3.02
N ASN A 77 0.69 -11.65 4.29
CA ASN A 77 0.67 -10.43 5.09
C ASN A 77 2.11 -10.01 5.41
N ALA A 78 2.47 -8.79 5.04
CA ALA A 78 3.79 -8.22 5.30
C ALA A 78 3.67 -6.78 5.81
N ASP A 79 4.62 -6.37 6.66
CA ASP A 79 4.76 -4.97 7.07
C ASP A 79 5.78 -4.28 6.18
N VAL A 80 5.32 -3.28 5.43
CA VAL A 80 6.15 -2.50 4.53
C VAL A 80 6.53 -1.19 5.20
N ARG A 81 7.81 -0.84 5.11
CA ARG A 81 8.34 0.46 5.56
C ARG A 81 9.05 1.11 4.39
N PHE A 82 8.96 2.44 4.28
CA PHE A 82 9.74 3.16 3.29
C PHE A 82 11.23 2.97 3.60
N ARG A 83 11.99 2.63 2.57
CA ARG A 83 13.46 2.65 2.63
C ARG A 83 13.97 4.03 2.22
N TYR A 84 13.40 4.56 1.15
CA TYR A 84 13.57 5.93 0.68
C TYR A 84 12.29 6.35 -0.08
N ALA A 85 12.11 7.64 -0.31
CA ALA A 85 11.07 8.21 -1.16
C ALA A 85 11.63 9.39 -1.94
N THR A 86 11.34 9.45 -3.23
CA THR A 86 11.78 10.52 -4.13
C THR A 86 10.61 11.07 -4.93
N MET A 87 10.61 12.38 -5.15
CA MET A 87 9.62 13.07 -5.96
C MET A 87 10.29 13.54 -7.25
N THR A 88 9.74 13.12 -8.37
CA THR A 88 10.14 13.59 -9.70
C THR A 88 9.05 14.52 -10.21
N LEU A 89 9.43 15.75 -10.54
CA LEU A 89 8.52 16.74 -11.10
C LEU A 89 8.98 17.07 -12.52
N HIS A 90 8.04 17.06 -13.45
CA HIS A 90 8.31 17.44 -14.83
C HIS A 90 8.87 18.87 -14.89
N GLY A 91 10.02 19.06 -15.55
CA GLY A 91 10.73 20.35 -15.63
C GLY A 91 11.85 20.52 -14.59
N LEU A 92 11.88 19.71 -13.52
CA LEU A 92 13.01 19.64 -12.60
C LEU A 92 14.01 18.58 -13.06
N LYS A 93 15.26 19.00 -13.34
CA LYS A 93 16.32 18.08 -13.77
C LYS A 93 16.78 17.12 -12.68
N ARG A 94 16.62 17.47 -11.40
CA ARG A 94 17.03 16.66 -10.25
C ARG A 94 15.79 16.25 -9.45
N PRO A 95 15.67 14.96 -9.06
CA PRO A 95 14.61 14.53 -8.17
C PRO A 95 14.79 15.15 -6.78
N ILE A 96 13.68 15.34 -6.08
CA ILE A 96 13.67 15.81 -4.69
C ILE A 96 13.60 14.57 -3.78
N HIS A 97 14.55 14.42 -2.87
CA HIS A 97 14.57 13.31 -1.91
C HIS A 97 13.69 13.65 -0.70
N LEU A 98 12.61 12.91 -0.50
CA LEU A 98 11.63 13.18 0.56
C LEU A 98 11.95 12.42 1.85
N TYR A 99 12.36 11.16 1.72
CA TYR A 99 12.68 10.28 2.84
C TYR A 99 13.87 9.41 2.50
N ASP A 100 14.80 9.20 3.44
CA ASP A 100 15.88 8.22 3.30
C ASP A 100 16.34 7.68 4.65
N LYS A 101 16.18 6.36 4.82
CA LYS A 101 16.68 5.63 5.98
C LYS A 101 18.09 5.09 5.80
N THR A 102 18.61 5.08 4.57
CA THR A 102 19.91 4.48 4.23
C THR A 102 21.08 5.43 4.38
N LEU A 103 20.82 6.73 4.53
CA LEU A 103 21.82 7.81 4.56
C LEU A 103 22.68 7.89 3.29
N GLN A 104 22.17 7.38 2.17
CA GLN A 104 22.85 7.39 0.88
C GLN A 104 22.42 8.58 0.02
N LEU A 105 21.23 9.14 0.27
CA LEU A 105 20.69 10.27 -0.48
C LEU A 105 20.99 11.58 0.24
N VAL A 106 21.59 12.52 -0.49
CA VAL A 106 21.92 13.86 -0.01
C VAL A 106 20.68 14.75 -0.08
N ASP A 107 20.57 15.75 0.80
CA ASP A 107 19.48 16.75 0.81
C ASP A 107 18.07 16.16 0.99
N CYS A 108 17.94 15.14 1.81
CA CYS A 108 16.65 14.55 2.14
C CYS A 108 15.86 15.40 3.14
N VAL A 109 14.56 15.62 2.87
CA VAL A 109 13.66 16.43 3.72
C VAL A 109 13.44 15.78 5.09
N VAL A 110 13.30 14.46 5.16
CA VAL A 110 13.07 13.71 6.40
C VAL A 110 14.02 12.51 6.48
N ARG A 111 14.61 12.26 7.65
CA ARG A 111 15.48 11.10 7.94
C ARG A 111 14.78 10.10 8.85
#